data_AF-A0A963WS79-F1
#
_entry.id   AF-A0A963WS79-F1
#
_cell.length_a   1.000
_cell.length_b   1.000
_cell.length_c   1.000
_cell.angle_alpha   90.00
_cell.angle_beta   90.00
_cell.angle_gamma   90.00
#
_symmetry.space_group_name_H-M   'P 1'
#
loop_
_entity.id
_entity.type
_entity.pdbx_description
1 polymer ?
#
loop_
_entity_poly.entity_id
_entity_poly.type
_entity_poly.pdbx_seq_one_letter_code
_entity_poly.pdbx_strand_id
1 'polypeptide(L)'
;ATLGTKSPQTCKVALRQLAESEKLSDFADNMAMEYRIASRVLTRPDFAEGVRAVIVDKTNDPSWDPATPEGVSEELIDSIFAPLPADEEWKPL
;
A
#
# COMPACT_ATOMS: atom_id res chain seq x y z
N ALA A 1 -1.70 0.71 20.51
CA ALA A 1 -0.66 -0.33 20.64
C ALA A 1 -0.37 -0.99 19.30
N THR A 2 -1.33 -1.69 18.68
CA THR A 2 -1.09 -2.49 17.45
C THR A 2 -0.69 -1.70 16.21
N LEU A 3 -1.31 -0.55 15.92
CA LEU A 3 -0.99 0.23 14.72
C LEU A 3 0.48 0.73 14.68
N GLY A 4 1.05 1.02 15.85
CA GLY A 4 2.44 1.50 15.95
C GLY A 4 3.51 0.46 15.61
N THR A 5 3.14 -0.81 15.39
CA THR A 5 4.07 -1.87 14.98
C THR A 5 4.03 -2.16 13.48
N LYS A 6 3.16 -1.46 12.72
CA LYS A 6 2.96 -1.66 11.28
C LYS A 6 3.64 -0.57 10.47
N SER A 7 3.88 -0.82 9.19
CA SER A 7 4.37 0.18 8.23
C SER A 7 3.44 1.40 8.24
N PRO A 8 3.93 2.60 8.59
CA PRO A 8 3.12 3.81 8.58
C PRO A 8 2.56 4.12 7.20
N GLN A 9 3.35 3.88 6.14
CA GLN A 9 2.90 4.01 4.76
C GLN A 9 1.71 3.08 4.48
N THR A 10 1.83 1.80 4.82
CA THR A 10 0.78 0.80 4.55
C THR A 10 -0.50 1.14 5.31
N CYS A 11 -0.40 1.63 6.55
CA CYS A 11 -1.57 2.08 7.31
C CYS A 11 -2.28 3.27 6.64
N LYS A 12 -1.54 4.27 6.13
CA LYS A 12 -2.15 5.40 5.40
C LYS A 12 -2.78 4.95 4.08
N VAL A 13 -2.14 4.04 3.34
CA VAL A 13 -2.70 3.46 2.12
C VAL A 13 -4.02 2.78 2.41
N ALA A 14 -4.06 1.88 3.39
CA ALA A 14 -5.28 1.15 3.75
C ALA A 14 -6.41 2.10 4.18
N LEU A 15 -6.08 3.16 4.95
CA LEU A 15 -7.05 4.16 5.36
C LEU A 15 -7.64 4.92 4.16
N ARG A 16 -6.79 5.40 3.25
CA ARG A 16 -7.23 6.10 2.03
C ARG A 16 -8.03 5.18 1.12
N GLN A 17 -7.56 3.95 0.94
CA GLN A 17 -8.23 2.94 0.14
C GLN A 17 -9.66 2.70 0.61
N LEU A 18 -9.88 2.50 1.93
CA LEU A 18 -11.22 2.35 2.48
C LEU A 18 -12.12 3.58 2.19
N ALA A 19 -11.58 4.78 2.35
CA ALA A 19 -12.31 6.02 2.10
C ALA A 19 -12.64 6.26 0.61
N GLU A 20 -11.75 5.85 -0.29
CA GLU A 20 -12.00 5.94 -1.74
C GLU A 20 -12.94 4.82 -2.23
N SER A 21 -12.80 3.59 -1.70
CA SER A 21 -13.68 2.46 -2.01
C SER A 21 -15.15 2.76 -1.70
N GLU A 22 -15.43 3.51 -0.62
CA GLU A 22 -16.80 3.92 -0.26
C GLU A 22 -17.50 4.73 -1.37
N LYS A 23 -16.72 5.41 -2.21
CA LYS A 23 -17.23 6.24 -3.31
C LYS A 23 -17.47 5.45 -4.59
N LEU A 24 -17.03 4.19 -4.67
CA LEU A 24 -17.12 3.35 -5.85
C LEU A 24 -18.39 2.50 -5.79
N SER A 25 -19.14 2.48 -6.90
CA SER A 25 -20.38 1.70 -6.99
C SER A 25 -20.21 0.33 -7.64
N ASP A 26 -19.04 0.05 -8.23
CA ASP A 26 -18.76 -1.18 -8.95
C ASP A 26 -17.49 -1.88 -8.47
N PHE A 27 -17.52 -3.22 -8.52
CA PHE A 27 -16.40 -4.05 -8.12
C PHE A 27 -15.19 -3.88 -9.04
N ALA A 28 -15.41 -3.71 -10.35
CA ALA A 28 -14.34 -3.55 -11.33
C ALA A 28 -13.53 -2.27 -11.05
N ASP A 29 -14.20 -1.18 -10.70
CA ASP A 29 -13.54 0.07 -10.31
C ASP A 29 -12.71 -0.10 -9.03
N ASN A 30 -13.24 -0.82 -8.05
CA ASN A 30 -12.50 -1.12 -6.82
C ASN A 30 -11.27 -1.99 -7.12
N MET A 31 -11.40 -3.01 -7.97
CA MET A 31 -10.29 -3.87 -8.38
C MET A 31 -9.21 -3.11 -9.15
N ALA A 32 -9.58 -2.14 -9.99
CA ALA A 32 -8.61 -1.29 -10.66
C ALA A 32 -7.78 -0.48 -9.64
N MET A 33 -8.41 0.07 -8.60
CA MET A 33 -7.70 0.75 -7.51
C MET A 33 -6.81 -0.21 -6.72
N GLU A 34 -7.33 -1.36 -6.29
CA GLU A 34 -6.58 -2.40 -5.57
C GLU A 34 -5.33 -2.82 -6.35
N TYR A 35 -5.46 -3.02 -7.67
CA TYR A 35 -4.37 -3.45 -8.53
C TYR A 35 -3.26 -2.40 -8.64
N ARG A 36 -3.61 -1.11 -8.75
CA ARG A 36 -2.65 0.01 -8.71
C ARG A 36 -1.90 0.07 -7.38
N ILE A 37 -2.59 -0.16 -6.27
CA ILE A 37 -1.98 -0.21 -4.94
C ILE A 37 -1.01 -1.39 -4.86
N ALA A 38 -1.47 -2.61 -5.19
CA ALA A 38 -0.67 -3.82 -5.09
C ALA A 38 0.59 -3.74 -5.95
N SER A 39 0.46 -3.37 -7.23
CA SER A 39 1.58 -3.26 -8.18
C SER A 39 2.70 -2.35 -7.68
N ARG A 40 2.39 -1.28 -6.93
CA ARG A 40 3.39 -0.35 -6.39
C ARG A 40 3.87 -0.71 -5.00
N VAL A 41 2.99 -1.21 -4.12
CA VAL A 41 3.40 -1.63 -2.77
C VAL A 41 4.39 -2.79 -2.86
N LEU A 42 4.19 -3.73 -3.79
CA LEU A 42 5.08 -4.87 -4.02
C LEU A 42 6.52 -4.46 -4.36
N THR A 43 6.71 -3.30 -4.99
CA THR A 43 8.04 -2.81 -5.41
C THR A 43 8.70 -1.91 -4.37
N ARG A 44 8.05 -1.64 -3.23
CA ARG A 44 8.56 -0.72 -2.21
C ARG A 44 9.37 -1.42 -1.12
N PRO A 45 10.35 -0.72 -0.51
CA PRO A 45 11.22 -1.29 0.53
C PRO A 45 10.44 -1.92 1.69
N ASP A 46 9.39 -1.25 2.16
CA ASP A 46 8.56 -1.72 3.28
C ASP A 46 7.93 -3.10 3.04
N PHE A 47 7.61 -3.46 1.79
CA PHE A 47 7.09 -4.80 1.50
C PHE A 47 8.17 -5.86 1.74
N ALA A 48 9.36 -5.65 1.17
CA ALA A 48 10.49 -6.56 1.35
C ALA A 48 10.93 -6.64 2.81
N GLU A 49 10.91 -5.51 3.54
CA GLU A 49 11.26 -5.47 4.96
C GLU A 49 10.24 -6.21 5.83
N GLY A 50 8.94 -6.08 5.53
CA GLY A 50 7.92 -6.85 6.22
C GLY A 50 8.06 -8.35 5.99
N VAL A 51 8.37 -8.74 4.75
CA VAL A 51 8.68 -10.14 4.40
C VAL A 51 9.92 -10.61 5.14
N ARG A 52 10.99 -9.81 5.19
CA ARG A 52 12.21 -10.13 5.94
C ARG A 52 11.91 -10.39 7.41
N ALA A 53 11.29 -9.42 8.09
CA ALA A 53 11.06 -9.45 9.54
C ALA A 53 10.10 -10.58 9.96
N VAL A 54 9.09 -10.90 9.14
CA VAL A 54 8.03 -11.86 9.53
C VAL A 54 8.26 -13.25 8.95
N ILE A 55 8.73 -13.37 7.71
CA ILE A 55 8.77 -14.65 6.97
C ILE A 55 10.19 -15.20 6.88
N VAL A 56 11.17 -14.37 6.50
CA VAL A 56 12.54 -14.82 6.25
C VAL A 56 13.28 -15.02 7.57
N ASP A 57 13.56 -13.92 8.27
CA ASP A 57 14.38 -13.90 9.49
C ASP A 57 13.53 -14.22 10.73
N LYS A 58 12.21 -13.96 10.67
CA LYS A 58 11.24 -14.22 11.75
C LYS A 58 11.55 -13.51 13.06
N THR A 59 12.28 -12.40 12.99
CA THR A 59 12.70 -11.56 14.11
C THR A 59 11.58 -10.67 14.63
N ASN A 60 10.55 -10.40 13.84
CA ASN A 60 9.46 -9.46 14.16
C ASN A 60 9.95 -8.03 14.47
N ASP A 61 11.07 -7.61 13.85
CA ASP A 61 11.74 -6.32 14.07
C ASP A 61 11.82 -5.42 12.81
N PRO A 62 10.70 -5.17 12.12
CA PRO A 62 10.76 -4.44 10.86
C PRO A 62 11.26 -2.99 11.05
N SER A 63 12.19 -2.57 10.21
CA SER A 63 12.71 -1.21 10.11
C SER A 63 11.98 -0.45 9.00
N TRP A 64 10.81 0.08 9.30
CA TRP A 64 9.97 0.82 8.34
C TRP A 64 10.61 2.12 7.88
N ASP A 65 10.42 2.46 6.60
CA ASP A 65 10.80 3.74 6.03
C ASP A 65 9.67 4.27 5.11
N PRO A 66 8.95 5.35 5.50
CA PRO A 66 9.17 6.18 6.69
C PRO A 66 8.83 5.51 8.02
N ALA A 67 9.62 5.79 9.06
CA ALA A 67 9.46 5.19 10.38
C ALA A 67 8.26 5.73 11.19
N THR A 68 7.73 6.90 10.85
CA THR A 68 6.58 7.51 11.54
C THR A 68 5.49 7.95 10.56
N PRO A 69 4.22 8.04 11.01
CA PRO A 69 3.12 8.52 10.17
C PRO A 69 3.35 9.93 9.61
N GLU A 70 4.01 10.81 10.36
CA GLU A 70 4.30 12.19 9.95
C GLU A 70 5.33 12.25 8.81
N GLY A 71 6.23 11.25 8.73
CA GLY A 71 7.21 11.13 7.65
C GLY A 71 6.61 10.65 6.32
N VAL A 72 5.38 10.13 6.33
CA VAL A 72 4.68 9.68 5.12
C VAL A 72 4.05 10.88 4.42
N SER A 73 4.67 11.33 3.33
CA SER A 73 4.19 12.49 2.56
C SER A 73 2.94 12.16 1.74
N GLU A 74 2.17 13.19 1.36
CA GLU A 74 0.99 13.01 0.51
C GLU A 74 1.40 12.57 -0.91
N GLU A 75 2.51 13.09 -1.44
CA GLU A 75 3.04 12.70 -2.75
C GLU A 75 3.41 11.20 -2.79
N LEU A 76 3.93 10.69 -1.67
CA LEU A 76 4.24 9.27 -1.52
C LEU A 76 2.97 8.42 -1.57
N ILE A 77 1.85 8.90 -1.03
CA ILE A 77 0.56 8.22 -1.09
C ILE A 77 -0.07 8.39 -2.47
N ASP A 78 -0.12 9.59 -3.02
CA ASP A 78 -0.67 9.87 -4.36
C ASP A 78 -0.02 9.01 -5.44
N SER A 79 1.30 8.84 -5.38
CA SER A 79 2.01 7.97 -6.32
C SER A 79 1.57 6.50 -6.24
N ILE A 80 1.08 6.01 -5.09
CA ILE A 80 0.55 4.64 -4.95
C ILE A 80 -0.81 4.49 -5.63
N PHE A 81 -1.62 5.55 -5.65
CA PHE A 81 -2.99 5.53 -6.20
C PHE A 81 -3.06 5.98 -7.67
N ALA A 82 -1.98 6.56 -8.20
CA ALA A 82 -1.95 7.08 -9.57
C ALA A 82 -2.38 6.04 -10.63
N PRO A 83 -2.90 6.46 -11.79
CA PRO A 83 -3.12 5.53 -12.90
C PRO A 83 -1.83 4.81 -13.31
N LEU A 84 -1.95 3.57 -13.79
CA LEU A 84 -0.86 2.85 -14.46
C LEU A 84 -0.85 3.19 -15.97
N PRO A 85 0.23 2.84 -16.70
CA PRO A 85 0.18 2.80 -18.15
C PRO A 85 -1.03 1.99 -18.65
N ALA A 86 -1.66 2.42 -19.75
CA ALA A 86 -2.92 1.83 -20.22
C ALA A 86 -2.81 0.33 -20.58
N ASP A 87 -1.62 -0.13 -20.94
CA ASP A 87 -1.29 -1.52 -21.21
C ASP A 87 -1.03 -2.35 -19.95
N GLU A 88 -0.77 -1.71 -18.82
CA GLU A 88 -0.54 -2.32 -17.50
C GLU A 88 -1.75 -2.21 -16.56
N GLU A 89 -2.76 -1.39 -16.88
CA GLU A 89 -3.98 -1.27 -16.09
C GLU A 89 -4.74 -2.60 -15.95
N TRP A 90 -5.42 -2.75 -14.82
CA TRP A 90 -6.22 -3.94 -14.55
C TRP A 90 -7.34 -4.08 -15.60
N LYS A 91 -7.52 -5.32 -16.07
CA LYS A 91 -8.58 -5.69 -17.01
C LYS A 91 -9.45 -6.75 -16.35
N PRO A 92 -10.78 -6.54 -16.28
CA PRO A 92 -11.72 -7.60 -15.91
C PRO A 92 -11.51 -8.82 -16.81
N LEU A 93 -11.68 -10.02 -16.23
CA LEU A 93 -11.66 -11.29 -16.95
C LEU A 93 -12.89 -11.45 -17.86
#